data_AF-A0ABD3T3J2-F1
#
_entry.id   AF-A0ABD3T3J2-F1
#
_cell.length_a   1.000
_cell.length_b   1.000
_cell.length_c   1.000
_cell.angle_alpha   90.00
_cell.angle_beta   90.00
_cell.angle_gamma   90.00
#
_symmetry.space_group_name_H-M   'P 1'
#
loop_
_entity.id
_entity.type
_entity.pdbx_description
1 polymer ?
#
loop_
_entity_poly.entity_id
_entity_poly.type
_entity_poly.pdbx_seq_one_letter_code
_entity_poly.pdbx_strand_id
1 'polypeptide(L)'
;MNLSHSVWSSVLGFEPPYHSLPTFLAPYFVYLSIFVICFTLYQLAKLLTPQLLREYVLDYIKCLTFVAYPWGHGLARRFYGHPGYLISMVPVNSTTALLMNQGQGNPLGVWGGYLRGAVPLWKLVVKCTILIFAGISAYNLGLLIMSVELHPVYTDIIHKQCETDLKIPAYYGFLLEMFGSLLDSWVGLQALTRSKTVNVVISFVFSGILVIIGVGMTGMYLHPAMATGHSFGCGDTPFLNHILVYWLAPFMGMYWATVINRKFHLQRPTGKENLNGKTKSVDVDKEKNVTEVHNTLSAVRKRNKRV
;
A
#
# COMPACT_ATOMS: atom_id res chain seq x y z
N MET A 1 -9.45 1.62 -35.93
CA MET A 1 -8.28 0.78 -36.27
C MET A 1 -7.66 0.39 -34.95
N ASN A 2 -7.76 -0.88 -34.53
CA ASN A 2 -7.40 -1.31 -33.18
C ASN A 2 -5.89 -1.11 -32.94
N LEU A 3 -5.54 -0.18 -32.04
CA LEU A 3 -4.16 0.15 -31.68
C LEU A 3 -3.39 -1.11 -31.21
N SER A 4 -4.10 -2.03 -30.56
CA SER A 4 -3.60 -3.32 -30.11
C SER A 4 -3.06 -4.20 -31.25
N HIS A 5 -3.72 -4.20 -32.40
CA HIS A 5 -3.34 -5.04 -33.55
C HIS A 5 -2.08 -4.51 -34.24
N SER A 6 -1.96 -3.18 -34.35
CA SER A 6 -0.76 -2.53 -34.91
C SER A 6 0.46 -2.70 -34.01
N VAL A 7 0.30 -2.60 -32.69
CA VAL A 7 1.40 -2.77 -31.74
C VAL A 7 1.84 -4.24 -31.70
N TRP A 8 0.90 -5.18 -31.65
CA TRP A 8 1.20 -6.61 -31.61
C TRP A 8 1.96 -7.08 -32.86
N SER A 9 1.44 -6.76 -34.04
CA SER A 9 2.09 -7.11 -35.31
C SER A 9 3.47 -6.47 -35.46
N SER A 10 3.66 -5.25 -34.95
CA SER A 10 4.96 -4.56 -34.98
C SER A 10 6.00 -5.17 -34.03
N VAL A 11 5.58 -5.68 -32.87
CA VAL A 11 6.49 -6.23 -31.86
C VAL A 11 6.83 -7.70 -32.11
N LEU A 12 5.84 -8.50 -32.52
CA LEU A 12 5.97 -9.96 -32.59
C LEU A 12 6.09 -10.49 -34.02
N GLY A 13 5.79 -9.70 -35.04
CA GLY A 13 5.94 -10.08 -36.44
C GLY A 13 4.95 -11.15 -36.93
N PHE A 14 3.91 -11.46 -36.15
CA PHE A 14 2.82 -12.36 -36.54
C PHE A 14 1.47 -11.85 -36.03
N GLU A 15 0.38 -12.22 -36.71
CA GLU A 15 -0.98 -11.93 -36.25
C GLU A 15 -1.36 -12.87 -35.10
N PRO A 16 -1.93 -12.35 -34.00
CA PRO A 16 -2.25 -13.18 -32.85
C PRO A 16 -3.35 -14.21 -33.23
N PRO A 17 -3.23 -15.47 -32.79
CA PRO A 17 -4.23 -16.52 -33.08
C PRO A 17 -5.58 -16.28 -32.39
N TYR A 18 -5.66 -15.31 -31.46
CA TYR A 18 -6.89 -14.91 -30.77
C TYR A 18 -7.00 -13.39 -30.77
N HIS A 19 -8.20 -12.86 -31.03
CA HIS A 19 -8.47 -11.42 -31.05
C HIS A 19 -8.49 -10.76 -29.66
N SER A 20 -8.49 -11.56 -28.59
CA SER A 20 -8.50 -11.09 -27.20
C SER A 20 -7.71 -12.02 -26.29
N LEU A 21 -7.07 -11.45 -25.29
CA LEU A 21 -6.47 -12.19 -24.19
C LEU A 21 -7.55 -13.10 -23.54
N PRO A 22 -7.24 -14.33 -23.12
CA PRO A 22 -8.18 -15.13 -22.35
C PRO A 22 -8.62 -14.42 -21.07
N THR A 23 -9.89 -14.55 -20.70
CA THR A 23 -10.47 -13.99 -19.46
C THR A 23 -9.63 -14.30 -18.24
N PHE A 24 -9.05 -15.51 -18.20
CA PHE A 24 -8.28 -15.94 -17.06
C PHE A 24 -6.94 -15.20 -16.90
N LEU A 25 -6.35 -14.72 -18.00
CA LEU A 25 -5.09 -13.98 -18.02
C LEU A 25 -5.26 -12.47 -17.83
N ALA A 26 -6.48 -11.94 -18.03
CA ALA A 26 -6.74 -10.50 -18.01
C ALA A 26 -6.30 -9.78 -16.72
N PRO A 27 -6.62 -10.26 -15.50
CA PRO A 27 -6.14 -9.61 -14.28
C PRO A 27 -4.61 -9.74 -14.12
N TYR A 28 -4.03 -10.87 -14.50
CA TYR A 28 -2.59 -11.12 -14.37
C TYR A 28 -1.74 -10.26 -15.30
N PHE A 29 -2.23 -9.98 -16.51
CA PHE A 29 -1.59 -9.01 -17.41
C PHE A 29 -1.48 -7.63 -16.76
N VAL A 30 -2.56 -7.17 -16.12
CA VAL A 30 -2.61 -5.87 -15.44
C VAL A 30 -1.64 -5.85 -14.25
N TYR A 31 -1.68 -6.88 -13.40
CA TYR A 31 -0.75 -6.99 -12.26
C TYR A 31 0.71 -6.99 -12.71
N LEU A 32 1.06 -7.80 -13.72
CA LEU A 32 2.42 -7.92 -14.21
C LEU A 32 2.90 -6.60 -14.81
N SER A 33 2.07 -5.93 -15.60
CA SER A 33 2.39 -4.65 -16.21
C SER A 33 2.67 -3.58 -15.15
N ILE A 34 1.78 -3.44 -14.16
CA ILE A 34 1.96 -2.51 -13.03
C ILE A 34 3.24 -2.84 -12.27
N PHE A 35 3.43 -4.11 -11.90
CA PHE A 35 4.59 -4.54 -11.13
C PHE A 35 5.89 -4.27 -11.87
N VAL A 36 6.01 -4.65 -13.15
CA VAL A 36 7.24 -4.46 -13.94
C VAL A 36 7.54 -2.97 -14.13
N ILE A 37 6.56 -2.16 -14.49
CA ILE A 37 6.73 -0.71 -14.68
C ILE A 37 7.19 -0.07 -13.37
N CYS A 38 6.43 -0.26 -12.29
CA CYS A 38 6.71 0.40 -11.03
C CYS A 38 7.95 -0.15 -10.31
N PHE A 39 8.24 -1.45 -10.42
CA PHE A 39 9.45 -2.04 -9.85
C PHE A 39 10.70 -1.52 -10.56
N THR A 40 10.67 -1.42 -11.89
CA THR A 40 11.75 -0.79 -12.66
C THR A 40 11.96 0.65 -12.22
N LEU A 41 10.88 1.45 -12.17
CA LEU A 41 10.93 2.83 -11.67
C LEU A 41 11.48 2.93 -10.25
N TYR A 42 11.10 1.99 -9.36
CA TYR A 42 11.56 1.95 -7.98
C TYR A 42 13.07 1.66 -7.89
N GLN A 43 13.59 0.70 -8.67
CA GLN A 43 15.04 0.43 -8.67
C GLN A 43 15.83 1.59 -9.29
N LEU A 44 15.33 2.17 -10.39
CA LEU A 44 15.95 3.36 -10.99
C LEU A 44 15.93 4.54 -10.01
N ALA A 45 14.84 4.76 -9.29
CA ALA A 45 14.74 5.82 -8.29
C ALA A 45 15.73 5.59 -7.13
N LYS A 46 15.93 4.35 -6.68
CA LYS A 46 16.95 4.03 -5.66
C LYS A 46 18.36 4.38 -6.12
N LEU A 47 18.65 4.16 -7.41
CA LEU A 47 19.97 4.41 -7.98
C LEU A 47 20.21 5.91 -8.27
N LEU A 48 19.24 6.56 -8.90
CA LEU A 48 19.41 7.89 -9.48
C LEU A 48 19.00 9.04 -8.55
N THR A 49 18.14 8.79 -7.55
CA THR A 49 17.59 9.87 -6.72
C THR A 49 18.54 10.26 -5.58
N PRO A 50 18.80 11.57 -5.37
CA PRO A 50 19.57 12.07 -4.23
C PRO A 50 19.00 11.63 -2.88
N GLN A 51 19.86 11.42 -1.89
CA GLN A 51 19.47 10.86 -0.58
C GLN A 51 18.36 11.65 0.12
N LEU A 52 18.33 12.98 -0.03
CA LEU A 52 17.31 13.86 0.56
C LEU A 52 15.90 13.63 0.00
N LEU A 53 15.81 13.30 -1.30
CA LEU A 53 14.54 13.13 -2.00
C LEU A 53 14.12 11.65 -2.10
N ARG A 54 15.08 10.74 -1.97
CA ARG A 54 14.91 9.30 -2.18
C ARG A 54 13.70 8.74 -1.43
N GLU A 55 13.56 9.04 -0.14
CA GLU A 55 12.46 8.52 0.67
C GLU A 55 11.08 8.94 0.13
N TYR A 56 10.95 10.17 -0.37
CA TYR A 56 9.70 10.70 -0.90
C TYR A 56 9.35 10.11 -2.27
N VAL A 57 10.36 9.95 -3.15
CA VAL A 57 10.18 9.33 -4.46
C VAL A 57 9.83 7.85 -4.32
N LEU A 58 10.47 7.14 -3.39
CA LEU A 58 10.13 5.74 -3.12
C LEU A 58 8.75 5.59 -2.50
N ASP A 59 8.33 6.50 -1.62
CA ASP A 59 6.95 6.58 -1.13
C ASP A 59 5.94 6.75 -2.27
N TYR A 60 6.23 7.67 -3.20
CA TYR A 60 5.41 7.90 -4.38
C TYR A 60 5.26 6.63 -5.23
N ILE A 61 6.37 6.00 -5.62
CA ILE A 61 6.34 4.83 -6.51
C ILE A 61 5.68 3.62 -5.83
N LYS A 62 5.97 3.41 -4.55
CA LYS A 62 5.34 2.34 -3.78
C LYS A 62 3.83 2.55 -3.69
N CYS A 63 3.39 3.76 -3.40
CA CYS A 63 1.97 4.11 -3.39
C CYS A 63 1.33 3.94 -4.77
N LEU A 64 1.97 4.46 -5.82
CA LEU A 64 1.55 4.30 -7.21
C LEU A 64 1.28 2.83 -7.54
N THR A 65 2.18 1.94 -7.10
CA THR A 65 2.06 0.49 -7.31
C THR A 65 0.84 -0.10 -6.60
N PHE A 66 0.71 0.12 -5.29
CA PHE A 66 -0.40 -0.43 -4.51
C PHE A 66 -1.75 0.13 -4.95
N VAL A 67 -1.82 1.41 -5.30
CA VAL A 67 -3.06 2.07 -5.75
C VAL A 67 -3.43 1.67 -7.19
N ALA A 68 -2.50 1.19 -8.00
CA ALA A 68 -2.82 0.72 -9.35
C ALA A 68 -3.37 -0.73 -9.36
N TYR A 69 -2.96 -1.60 -8.42
CA TYR A 69 -3.46 -2.98 -8.36
C TYR A 69 -4.98 -3.17 -8.24
N PRO A 70 -5.76 -2.28 -7.62
CA PRO A 70 -7.23 -2.32 -7.65
C PRO A 70 -7.84 -2.57 -9.03
N TRP A 71 -7.21 -2.10 -10.11
CA TRP A 71 -7.64 -2.42 -11.48
C TRP A 71 -7.62 -3.92 -11.78
N GLY A 72 -6.54 -4.60 -11.41
CA GLY A 72 -6.44 -6.07 -11.51
C GLY A 72 -7.33 -6.77 -10.48
N HIS A 73 -7.49 -6.21 -9.29
CA HIS A 73 -8.34 -6.77 -8.23
C HIS A 73 -9.81 -6.80 -8.64
N GLY A 74 -10.31 -5.72 -9.24
CA GLY A 74 -11.67 -5.64 -9.76
C GLY A 74 -11.94 -6.71 -10.83
N LEU A 75 -11.00 -6.90 -11.76
CA LEU A 75 -11.07 -7.95 -12.78
C LEU A 75 -11.04 -9.36 -12.17
N ALA A 76 -10.09 -9.61 -11.26
CA ALA A 76 -9.97 -10.91 -10.59
C ALA A 76 -11.27 -11.24 -9.83
N ARG A 77 -11.84 -10.26 -9.13
CA ARG A 77 -13.13 -10.42 -8.45
C ARG A 77 -14.28 -10.65 -9.44
N ARG A 78 -14.32 -9.92 -10.56
CA ARG A 78 -15.37 -10.05 -11.58
C ARG A 78 -15.40 -11.45 -12.20
N PHE A 79 -14.23 -12.04 -12.47
CA PHE A 79 -14.15 -13.34 -13.15
C PHE A 79 -14.12 -14.54 -12.20
N TYR A 80 -13.59 -14.37 -10.99
CA TYR A 80 -13.32 -15.48 -10.06
C TYR A 80 -13.93 -15.30 -8.66
N GLY A 81 -14.71 -14.24 -8.46
CA GLY A 81 -15.31 -13.92 -7.17
C GLY A 81 -14.30 -13.54 -6.09
N HIS A 82 -14.75 -13.59 -4.84
CA HIS A 82 -13.94 -13.26 -3.67
C HIS A 82 -12.70 -14.16 -3.49
N PRO A 83 -12.74 -15.48 -3.75
CA PRO A 83 -11.55 -16.32 -3.66
C PRO A 83 -10.46 -15.91 -4.64
N GLY A 84 -10.81 -15.63 -5.90
CA GLY A 84 -9.81 -15.20 -6.89
C GLY A 84 -9.26 -13.81 -6.61
N TYR A 85 -10.04 -12.92 -6.00
CA TYR A 85 -9.52 -11.67 -5.43
C TYR A 85 -8.42 -11.95 -4.40
N LEU A 86 -8.66 -12.80 -3.38
CA LEU A 86 -7.65 -13.11 -2.36
C LEU A 86 -6.39 -13.78 -2.93
N ILE A 87 -6.59 -14.79 -3.79
CA ILE A 87 -5.50 -15.55 -4.42
C ILE A 87 -4.62 -14.63 -5.27
N SER A 88 -5.19 -13.57 -5.86
CA SER A 88 -4.42 -12.60 -6.65
C SER A 88 -3.80 -11.50 -5.78
N MET A 89 -4.60 -10.93 -4.88
CA MET A 89 -4.26 -9.76 -4.05
C MET A 89 -3.14 -10.07 -3.07
N VAL A 90 -3.21 -11.20 -2.36
CA VAL A 90 -2.26 -11.52 -1.30
C VAL A 90 -0.83 -11.70 -1.84
N PRO A 91 -0.58 -12.52 -2.89
CA PRO A 91 0.77 -12.69 -3.42
C PRO A 91 1.34 -11.41 -4.02
N VAL A 92 0.55 -10.67 -4.81
CA VAL A 92 1.04 -9.46 -5.49
C VAL A 92 1.40 -8.36 -4.49
N ASN A 93 0.55 -8.15 -3.47
CA ASN A 93 0.78 -7.15 -2.44
C ASN A 93 1.90 -7.54 -1.48
N SER A 94 1.97 -8.81 -1.07
CA SER A 94 3.05 -9.31 -0.21
C SER A 94 4.39 -9.23 -0.90
N THR A 95 4.46 -9.65 -2.17
CA THR A 95 5.69 -9.58 -2.98
C THR A 95 6.14 -8.14 -3.16
N THR A 96 5.21 -7.23 -3.48
CA THR A 96 5.50 -5.80 -3.60
C THR A 96 6.01 -5.22 -2.29
N ALA A 97 5.39 -5.52 -1.15
CA ALA A 97 5.83 -5.04 0.16
C ALA A 97 7.23 -5.54 0.56
N LEU A 98 7.57 -6.77 0.18
CA LEU A 98 8.87 -7.39 0.48
C LEU A 98 9.98 -6.86 -0.42
N LEU A 99 9.70 -6.65 -1.71
CA LEU A 99 10.68 -6.16 -2.68
C LEU A 99 10.84 -4.63 -2.63
N MET A 100 9.75 -3.89 -2.48
CA MET A 100 9.74 -2.43 -2.25
C MET A 100 9.76 -2.10 -0.75
N ASN A 101 10.84 -2.52 -0.10
CA ASN A 101 10.97 -2.47 1.36
C ASN A 101 11.32 -1.10 1.96
N GLN A 102 11.56 -0.06 1.14
CA GLN A 102 11.78 1.31 1.57
C GLN A 102 10.54 2.16 1.25
N GLY A 103 10.34 3.21 2.04
CA GLY A 103 9.09 3.98 2.00
C GLY A 103 7.92 3.26 2.68
N GLN A 104 7.00 4.05 3.20
CA GLN A 104 5.71 3.65 3.72
C GLN A 104 4.73 3.34 2.58
N GLY A 105 4.62 4.22 1.58
CA GLY A 105 3.70 4.07 0.45
C GLY A 105 2.20 4.15 0.79
N ASN A 106 1.83 4.41 2.06
CA ASN A 106 0.45 4.56 2.53
C ASN A 106 0.35 5.72 3.55
N PRO A 107 -0.59 6.67 3.40
CA PRO A 107 -0.80 7.75 4.38
C PRO A 107 -0.98 7.26 5.82
N LEU A 108 -1.64 6.11 6.03
CA LEU A 108 -1.81 5.52 7.36
C LEU A 108 -0.49 5.09 7.99
N GLY A 109 0.44 4.54 7.20
CA GLY A 109 1.77 4.18 7.69
C GLY A 109 2.55 5.41 8.15
N VAL A 110 2.45 6.53 7.42
CA VAL A 110 3.07 7.81 7.79
C VAL A 110 2.42 8.38 9.05
N TRP A 111 1.08 8.36 9.14
CA TRP A 111 0.33 8.78 10.32
C TRP A 111 0.70 7.96 11.57
N GLY A 112 0.75 6.64 11.46
CA GLY A 112 1.22 5.77 12.54
C GLY A 112 2.66 6.07 12.95
N GLY A 113 3.54 6.42 12.00
CA GLY A 113 4.90 6.90 12.28
C GLY A 113 4.91 8.21 13.07
N TYR A 114 4.03 9.15 12.73
CA TYR A 114 3.85 10.40 13.48
C TYR A 114 3.35 10.16 14.90
N LEU A 115 2.33 9.33 15.08
CA LEU A 115 1.79 8.96 16.40
C LEU A 115 2.80 8.28 17.34
N ARG A 116 3.82 7.64 16.76
CA ARG A 116 4.93 7.01 17.48
C ARG A 116 6.14 7.93 17.65
N GLY A 117 6.08 9.17 17.17
CA GLY A 117 7.18 10.14 17.25
C GLY A 117 8.33 9.88 16.27
N ALA A 118 8.18 8.94 15.32
CA ALA A 118 9.21 8.60 14.34
C ALA A 118 9.24 9.55 13.13
N VAL A 119 8.12 10.25 12.87
CA VAL A 119 7.97 11.19 11.74
C VAL A 119 7.49 12.53 12.29
N PRO A 120 8.17 13.66 12.02
CA PRO A 120 7.69 14.99 12.44
C PRO A 120 6.49 15.46 11.60
N LEU A 121 5.70 16.38 12.15
CA LEU A 121 4.45 16.87 11.52
C LEU A 121 4.65 17.40 10.09
N TRP A 122 5.69 18.20 9.84
CA TRP A 122 5.94 18.75 8.50
C TRP A 122 6.18 17.64 7.46
N LYS A 123 6.89 16.57 7.85
CA LYS A 123 7.19 15.44 6.98
C LYS A 123 5.95 14.57 6.74
N LEU A 124 5.07 14.47 7.73
CA LEU A 124 3.75 13.86 7.56
C LEU A 124 2.95 14.59 6.46
N VAL A 125 2.85 15.93 6.55
CA VAL A 125 2.11 16.74 5.57
C VAL A 125 2.68 16.55 4.17
N VAL A 126 4.00 16.72 4.00
CA VAL A 126 4.67 16.56 2.69
C VAL A 126 4.45 15.17 2.11
N LYS A 127 4.62 14.10 2.93
CA LYS A 127 4.41 12.74 2.45
C LYS A 127 2.96 12.48 2.08
N CYS A 128 1.99 12.91 2.88
CA CYS A 128 0.57 12.76 2.53
C CYS A 128 0.24 13.43 1.20
N THR A 129 0.74 14.65 0.95
CA THR A 129 0.59 15.33 -0.33
C THR A 129 1.16 14.52 -1.49
N ILE A 130 2.39 14.00 -1.36
CA ILE A 130 3.03 13.18 -2.40
C ILE A 130 2.25 11.89 -2.65
N LEU A 131 1.72 11.26 -1.60
CA LEU A 131 0.93 10.04 -1.72
C LEU A 131 -0.43 10.29 -2.39
N ILE A 132 -1.06 11.47 -2.20
CA ILE A 132 -2.25 11.86 -2.96
C ILE A 132 -1.95 11.93 -4.46
N PHE A 133 -0.85 12.60 -4.84
CA PHE A 133 -0.43 12.67 -6.24
C PHE A 133 -0.11 11.29 -6.83
N ALA A 134 0.49 10.40 -6.03
CA ALA A 134 0.73 9.02 -6.42
C ALA A 134 -0.59 8.27 -6.67
N GLY A 135 -1.60 8.47 -5.81
CA GLY A 135 -2.92 7.86 -5.96
C GLY A 135 -3.64 8.32 -7.23
N ILE A 136 -3.63 9.63 -7.52
CA ILE A 136 -4.19 10.18 -8.77
C ILE A 136 -3.44 9.62 -9.99
N SER A 137 -2.11 9.55 -9.91
CA SER A 137 -1.30 9.01 -11.01
C SER A 137 -1.50 7.52 -11.23
N ALA A 138 -1.81 6.76 -10.18
CA ALA A 138 -2.10 5.33 -10.26
C ALA A 138 -3.38 5.03 -11.03
N TYR A 139 -4.39 5.90 -10.87
CA TYR A 139 -5.62 5.83 -11.67
C TYR A 139 -5.30 5.96 -13.16
N ASN A 140 -4.53 6.99 -13.53
CA ASN A 140 -4.09 7.21 -14.92
C ASN A 140 -3.22 6.08 -15.46
N LEU A 141 -2.31 5.53 -14.63
CA LEU A 141 -1.49 4.38 -15.02
C LEU A 141 -2.36 3.16 -15.34
N GLY A 142 -3.39 2.90 -14.54
CA GLY A 142 -4.33 1.82 -14.81
C GLY A 142 -5.10 2.02 -16.10
N LEU A 143 -5.63 3.22 -16.35
CA LEU A 143 -6.30 3.54 -17.61
C LEU A 143 -5.36 3.37 -18.81
N LEU A 144 -4.10 3.80 -18.70
CA LEU A 144 -3.08 3.62 -19.74
C LEU A 144 -2.81 2.14 -20.05
N ILE A 145 -2.74 1.29 -19.02
CA ILE A 145 -2.55 -0.15 -19.21
C ILE A 145 -3.80 -0.77 -19.86
N MET A 146 -4.99 -0.36 -19.43
CA MET A 146 -6.25 -0.84 -20.00
C MET A 146 -6.48 -0.36 -21.44
N SER A 147 -5.96 0.81 -21.82
CA SER A 147 -6.11 1.38 -23.17
C SER A 147 -5.34 0.62 -24.25
N VAL A 148 -4.55 -0.39 -23.86
CA VAL A 148 -4.01 -1.37 -24.82
C VAL A 148 -5.11 -2.30 -25.35
N GLU A 149 -6.31 -2.29 -24.76
CA GLU A 149 -7.53 -2.95 -25.25
C GLU A 149 -7.34 -4.45 -25.58
N LEU A 150 -6.48 -5.14 -24.83
CA LEU A 150 -6.20 -6.56 -25.04
C LEU A 150 -7.38 -7.47 -24.65
N HIS A 151 -8.37 -6.96 -23.93
CA HIS A 151 -9.56 -7.70 -23.52
C HIS A 151 -10.81 -6.81 -23.62
N PRO A 152 -11.97 -7.32 -24.08
CA PRO A 152 -13.21 -6.53 -24.22
C PRO A 152 -13.70 -5.88 -22.91
N VAL A 153 -13.40 -6.49 -21.76
CA VAL A 153 -13.72 -5.90 -20.45
C VAL A 153 -12.91 -4.62 -20.17
N TYR A 154 -11.75 -4.43 -20.78
CA TYR A 154 -10.97 -3.20 -20.59
C TYR A 154 -11.67 -2.00 -21.24
N THR A 155 -12.26 -2.20 -22.43
CA THR A 155 -13.02 -1.14 -23.11
C THR A 155 -14.29 -0.80 -22.35
N ASP A 156 -15.02 -1.80 -21.81
CA ASP A 156 -16.16 -1.60 -20.92
C ASP A 156 -15.80 -0.70 -19.73
N ILE A 157 -14.65 -0.97 -19.09
CA ILE A 157 -14.16 -0.19 -17.95
C ILE A 157 -13.80 1.25 -18.33
N ILE A 158 -13.10 1.46 -19.46
CA ILE A 158 -12.66 2.80 -19.89
C ILE A 158 -13.85 3.71 -20.23
N HIS A 159 -14.90 3.15 -20.83
CA HIS A 159 -16.07 3.93 -21.25
C HIS A 159 -17.08 4.14 -20.13
N LYS A 160 -16.95 3.39 -19.02
CA LYS A 160 -17.85 3.53 -17.88
C LYS A 160 -17.58 4.83 -17.12
N GLN A 161 -18.63 5.58 -16.80
CA GLN A 161 -18.53 6.72 -15.90
C GLN A 161 -18.07 6.26 -14.51
N CYS A 162 -17.19 7.04 -13.89
CA CYS A 162 -16.72 6.73 -12.55
C CYS A 162 -17.88 6.78 -11.54
N GLU A 163 -18.09 5.69 -10.81
CA GLU A 163 -19.08 5.61 -9.74
C GLU A 163 -18.38 5.75 -8.38
N THR A 164 -19.08 6.35 -7.41
CA THR A 164 -18.65 6.31 -6.01
C THR A 164 -18.75 4.89 -5.45
N ASP A 165 -17.77 4.48 -4.66
CA ASP A 165 -17.80 3.24 -3.87
C ASP A 165 -18.50 3.41 -2.52
N LEU A 166 -18.81 4.64 -2.12
CA LEU A 166 -19.62 4.91 -0.93
C LEU A 166 -21.10 4.68 -1.27
N LYS A 167 -21.56 3.44 -1.11
CA LYS A 167 -22.94 3.01 -1.40
C LYS A 167 -23.86 3.08 -0.18
N ILE A 168 -23.32 3.37 1.00
CA ILE A 168 -24.06 3.48 2.27
C ILE A 168 -23.99 4.91 2.83
N PRO A 169 -24.89 5.28 3.77
CA PRO A 169 -24.84 6.58 4.43
C PRO A 169 -23.46 6.88 5.04
N ALA A 170 -23.00 8.12 4.90
CA ALA A 170 -21.64 8.51 5.27
C ALA A 170 -21.25 8.19 6.71
N TYR A 171 -22.20 8.26 7.67
CA TYR A 171 -21.91 7.90 9.05
C TYR A 171 -21.64 6.40 9.25
N TYR A 172 -22.36 5.52 8.55
CA TYR A 172 -22.05 4.08 8.58
C TYR A 172 -20.74 3.79 7.84
N GLY A 173 -20.50 4.46 6.71
CA GLY A 173 -19.24 4.36 5.99
C GLY A 173 -18.05 4.78 6.86
N PHE A 174 -18.20 5.87 7.61
CA PHE A 174 -17.21 6.35 8.57
C PHE A 174 -16.89 5.30 9.62
N LEU A 175 -17.90 4.72 10.26
CA LEU A 175 -17.70 3.69 11.29
C LEU A 175 -17.04 2.43 10.71
N LEU A 176 -17.45 2.03 9.51
CA LEU A 176 -16.93 0.86 8.82
C LEU A 176 -15.44 1.02 8.46
N GLU A 177 -15.06 2.12 7.81
CA GLU A 177 -13.66 2.41 7.45
C GLU A 177 -12.79 2.64 8.69
N MET A 178 -13.32 3.29 9.74
CA MET A 178 -12.61 3.49 11.00
C MET A 178 -12.31 2.14 11.67
N PHE A 179 -13.30 1.26 11.78
CA PHE A 179 -13.13 -0.03 12.43
C PHE A 179 -12.27 -0.98 11.59
N GLY A 180 -12.47 -1.01 10.27
CA GLY A 180 -11.62 -1.75 9.34
C GLY A 180 -10.15 -1.32 9.46
N SER A 181 -9.90 0.00 9.43
CA SER A 181 -8.54 0.55 9.56
C SER A 181 -7.92 0.31 10.93
N LEU A 182 -8.73 0.30 12.00
CA LEU A 182 -8.28 -0.06 13.34
C LEU A 182 -7.78 -1.51 13.36
N LEU A 183 -8.61 -2.44 12.91
CA LEU A 183 -8.27 -3.86 12.92
C LEU A 183 -7.05 -4.15 12.04
N ASP A 184 -7.05 -3.65 10.80
CA ASP A 184 -5.95 -3.81 9.84
C ASP A 184 -4.64 -3.26 10.41
N SER A 185 -4.67 -2.03 10.92
CA SER A 185 -3.48 -1.40 11.52
C SER A 185 -3.01 -2.14 12.78
N TRP A 186 -3.94 -2.60 13.62
CA TRP A 186 -3.56 -3.30 14.85
C TRP A 186 -2.89 -4.64 14.55
N VAL A 187 -3.44 -5.42 13.61
CA VAL A 187 -2.81 -6.67 13.12
C VAL A 187 -1.46 -6.38 12.48
N GLY A 188 -1.36 -5.35 11.63
CA GLY A 188 -0.11 -4.93 10.99
C GLY A 188 0.97 -4.45 11.96
N LEU A 189 0.60 -4.04 13.18
CA LEU A 189 1.54 -3.70 14.26
C LEU A 189 2.00 -4.90 15.08
N GLN A 190 1.35 -6.07 14.95
CA GLN A 190 1.74 -7.27 15.70
C GLN A 190 2.91 -8.01 15.03
N ALA A 191 3.80 -8.57 15.85
CA ALA A 191 4.85 -9.49 15.41
C ALA A 191 4.43 -10.94 15.68
N LEU A 192 3.40 -11.40 14.98
CA LEU A 192 2.73 -12.70 15.23
C LEU A 192 3.67 -13.91 15.10
N THR A 193 4.64 -13.83 14.19
CA THR A 193 5.63 -14.88 13.94
C THR A 193 7.05 -14.32 13.89
N ARG A 194 8.05 -15.21 13.96
CA ARG A 194 9.47 -14.86 13.78
C ARG A 194 9.80 -14.42 12.36
N SER A 195 9.04 -14.90 11.37
CA SER A 195 9.29 -14.60 9.95
C SER A 195 8.58 -13.32 9.53
N LYS A 196 9.36 -12.31 9.11
CA LYS A 196 8.83 -11.06 8.55
C LYS A 196 7.92 -11.34 7.34
N THR A 197 8.32 -12.28 6.48
CA THR A 197 7.55 -12.69 5.31
C THR A 197 6.17 -13.21 5.71
N VAL A 198 6.11 -14.10 6.71
CA VAL A 198 4.83 -14.67 7.17
C VAL A 198 3.95 -13.58 7.79
N ASN A 199 4.49 -12.65 8.58
CA ASN A 199 3.71 -11.54 9.13
C ASN A 199 3.13 -10.62 8.04
N VAL A 200 3.90 -10.32 6.99
CA VAL A 200 3.43 -9.55 5.83
C VAL A 200 2.29 -10.28 5.13
N VAL A 201 2.44 -11.59 4.88
CA VAL A 201 1.39 -12.39 4.24
C VAL A 201 0.13 -12.43 5.10
N ILE A 202 0.25 -12.70 6.41
CA ILE A 202 -0.90 -12.69 7.33
C ILE A 202 -1.61 -11.33 7.31
N SER A 203 -0.85 -10.23 7.31
CA SER A 203 -1.42 -8.88 7.26
C SER A 203 -2.25 -8.67 5.98
N PHE A 204 -1.73 -9.07 4.81
CA PHE A 204 -2.48 -8.94 3.56
C PHE A 204 -3.65 -9.92 3.42
N VAL A 205 -3.55 -11.13 3.99
CA VAL A 205 -4.70 -12.05 4.08
C VAL A 205 -5.81 -11.42 4.90
N PHE A 206 -5.47 -10.88 6.08
CA PHE A 206 -6.43 -10.22 6.95
C PHE A 206 -7.04 -8.98 6.30
N SER A 207 -6.21 -8.13 5.70
CA SER A 207 -6.64 -6.95 4.94
C SER A 207 -7.59 -7.36 3.81
N GLY A 208 -7.24 -8.38 3.03
CA GLY A 208 -8.09 -8.90 1.96
C GLY A 208 -9.46 -9.40 2.44
N ILE A 209 -9.53 -10.04 3.61
CA ILE A 209 -10.80 -10.46 4.22
C ILE A 209 -11.65 -9.25 4.60
N LEU A 210 -11.05 -8.23 5.24
CA LEU A 210 -11.75 -6.98 5.55
C LEU A 210 -12.30 -6.32 4.27
N VAL A 211 -11.47 -6.26 3.21
CA VAL A 211 -11.91 -5.73 1.91
C VAL A 211 -13.11 -6.50 1.38
N ILE A 212 -13.09 -7.85 1.38
CA ILE A 212 -14.23 -8.65 0.91
C ILE A 212 -15.52 -8.29 1.67
N ILE A 213 -15.43 -8.09 2.99
CA ILE A 213 -16.58 -7.74 3.83
C ILE A 213 -17.11 -6.35 3.48
N GLY A 214 -16.24 -5.36 3.28
CA GLY A 214 -16.64 -3.95 3.13
C GLY A 214 -16.73 -3.40 1.70
N VAL A 215 -16.21 -4.12 0.70
CA VAL A 215 -16.05 -3.61 -0.67
C VAL A 215 -17.39 -3.26 -1.34
N GLY A 216 -18.49 -3.93 -1.00
CA GLY A 216 -19.82 -3.61 -1.51
C GLY A 216 -20.46 -2.37 -0.87
N MET A 217 -19.87 -1.84 0.21
CA MET A 217 -20.44 -0.74 1.00
C MET A 217 -19.65 0.56 0.84
N THR A 218 -18.33 0.51 0.99
CA THR A 218 -17.43 1.69 0.91
C THR A 218 -16.25 1.48 -0.04
N GLY A 219 -16.12 0.30 -0.65
CA GLY A 219 -14.88 -0.14 -1.28
C GLY A 219 -13.86 -0.72 -0.29
N MET A 220 -13.97 -0.40 1.01
CA MET A 220 -13.05 -0.80 2.08
C MET A 220 -11.60 -0.55 1.69
N TYR A 221 -11.27 0.71 1.46
CA TYR A 221 -9.97 1.06 0.87
C TYR A 221 -8.81 0.85 1.84
N LEU A 222 -9.02 1.10 3.14
CA LEU A 222 -7.97 1.05 4.17
C LEU A 222 -6.70 1.86 3.80
N HIS A 223 -6.85 2.83 2.87
CA HIS A 223 -5.76 3.53 2.23
C HIS A 223 -6.27 4.85 1.65
N PRO A 224 -6.15 5.98 2.37
CA PRO A 224 -6.77 7.25 1.99
C PRO A 224 -6.42 7.76 0.59
N ALA A 225 -5.14 7.62 0.19
CA ALA A 225 -4.72 8.00 -1.16
C ALA A 225 -5.27 7.07 -2.26
N MET A 226 -5.63 5.82 -1.92
CA MET A 226 -6.24 4.88 -2.87
C MET A 226 -7.70 5.27 -3.11
N ALA A 227 -8.45 5.52 -2.04
CA ALA A 227 -9.81 6.03 -2.14
C ALA A 227 -9.85 7.36 -2.91
N THR A 228 -8.90 8.27 -2.63
CA THR A 228 -8.81 9.55 -3.36
C THR A 228 -8.56 9.34 -4.85
N GLY A 229 -7.66 8.43 -5.22
CA GLY A 229 -7.35 8.16 -6.62
C GLY A 229 -8.50 7.52 -7.40
N HIS A 230 -9.33 6.70 -6.74
CA HIS A 230 -10.36 5.90 -7.42
C HIS A 230 -11.79 6.41 -7.29
N SER A 231 -12.13 7.16 -6.22
CA SER A 231 -13.52 7.54 -5.94
C SER A 231 -13.74 9.03 -5.69
N PHE A 232 -12.69 9.85 -5.60
CA PHE A 232 -12.84 11.28 -5.36
C PHE A 232 -13.47 11.99 -6.56
N GLY A 233 -14.57 12.71 -6.35
CA GLY A 233 -15.29 13.40 -7.40
C GLY A 233 -16.12 12.47 -8.32
N CYS A 234 -16.24 11.19 -7.98
CA CYS A 234 -17.07 10.24 -8.70
C CYS A 234 -18.49 10.17 -8.11
N GLY A 235 -19.50 10.07 -9.00
CA GLY A 235 -20.92 10.09 -8.61
C GLY A 235 -21.32 11.32 -7.79
N ASP A 236 -22.40 11.17 -7.00
CA ASP A 236 -23.00 12.28 -6.24
C ASP A 236 -22.47 12.39 -4.80
N THR A 237 -21.28 11.82 -4.49
CA THR A 237 -20.76 11.85 -3.11
C THR A 237 -20.21 13.25 -2.79
N PRO A 238 -20.75 13.95 -1.77
CA PRO A 238 -20.23 15.24 -1.35
C PRO A 238 -18.77 15.16 -0.93
N PHE A 239 -17.99 16.20 -1.24
CA PHE A 239 -16.58 16.33 -0.86
C PHE A 239 -16.34 15.99 0.62
N LEU A 240 -17.16 16.56 1.51
CA LEU A 240 -17.02 16.37 2.96
C LEU A 240 -17.22 14.90 3.36
N ASN A 241 -18.17 14.20 2.74
CA ASN A 241 -18.40 12.78 3.03
C ASN A 241 -17.18 11.94 2.63
N HIS A 242 -16.56 12.24 1.50
CA HIS A 242 -15.33 11.55 1.09
C HIS A 242 -14.20 11.78 2.10
N ILE A 243 -13.97 13.03 2.53
CA ILE A 243 -12.92 13.34 3.51
C ILE A 243 -13.20 12.68 4.87
N LEU A 244 -14.43 12.71 5.36
CA LEU A 244 -14.79 12.08 6.62
C LEU A 244 -14.57 10.57 6.57
N VAL A 245 -15.09 9.91 5.54
CA VAL A 245 -15.10 8.45 5.42
C VAL A 245 -13.71 7.89 5.07
N TYR A 246 -12.98 8.51 4.14
CA TYR A 246 -11.76 7.92 3.60
C TYR A 246 -10.46 8.52 4.13
N TRP A 247 -10.52 9.65 4.86
CA TRP A 247 -9.34 10.25 5.50
C TRP A 247 -9.45 10.23 7.02
N LEU A 248 -10.49 10.87 7.56
CA LEU A 248 -10.62 11.03 9.02
C LEU A 248 -10.85 9.68 9.71
N ALA A 249 -11.79 8.87 9.22
CA ALA A 249 -12.10 7.56 9.80
C ALA A 249 -10.86 6.62 9.82
N PRO A 250 -10.13 6.40 8.71
CA PRO A 250 -8.91 5.60 8.73
C PRO A 250 -7.83 6.13 9.67
N PHE A 251 -7.63 7.45 9.73
CA PHE A 251 -6.66 8.06 10.66
C PHE A 251 -7.05 7.83 12.13
N MET A 252 -8.35 7.93 12.44
CA MET A 252 -8.86 7.57 13.77
C MET A 252 -8.69 6.07 14.06
N GLY A 253 -8.90 5.21 13.07
CA GLY A 253 -8.65 3.76 13.19
C GLY A 253 -7.20 3.47 13.57
N MET A 254 -6.23 4.01 12.83
CA MET A 254 -4.79 3.85 13.14
C MET A 254 -4.41 4.49 14.49
N TYR A 255 -5.06 5.59 14.89
CA TYR A 255 -4.87 6.17 16.23
C TYR A 255 -5.28 5.18 17.32
N TRP A 256 -6.49 4.64 17.24
CA TRP A 256 -6.98 3.65 18.20
C TRP A 256 -6.18 2.35 18.17
N ALA A 257 -5.78 1.87 16.99
CA ALA A 257 -4.88 0.73 16.84
C ALA A 257 -3.55 0.94 17.59
N THR A 258 -2.98 2.14 17.51
CA THR A 258 -1.75 2.50 18.23
C THR A 258 -1.99 2.53 19.74
N VAL A 259 -3.12 3.08 20.20
CA VAL A 259 -3.49 3.10 21.64
C VAL A 259 -3.69 1.67 22.17
N ILE A 260 -4.42 0.83 21.45
CA ILE A 260 -4.66 -0.58 21.80
C ILE A 260 -3.35 -1.35 21.81
N ASN A 261 -2.51 -1.18 20.79
CA ASN A 261 -1.22 -1.87 20.70
C ASN A 261 -0.29 -1.55 21.89
N ARG A 262 -0.37 -0.36 22.49
CA ARG A 262 0.40 -0.04 23.71
C ARG A 262 -0.05 -0.86 24.93
N LYS A 263 -1.30 -1.30 24.98
CA LYS A 263 -1.87 -2.09 26.09
C LYS A 263 -1.86 -3.59 25.83
N PHE A 264 -2.14 -4.00 24.59
CA PHE A 264 -2.31 -5.38 24.17
C PHE A 264 -1.34 -5.71 23.03
N HIS A 265 -0.04 -5.65 23.32
CA HIS A 265 0.99 -6.08 22.38
C HIS A 265 1.22 -7.58 22.51
N LEU A 266 0.97 -8.33 21.44
CA LEU A 266 1.29 -9.76 21.40
C LEU A 266 2.81 -9.90 21.24
N GLN A 267 3.49 -10.26 22.34
CA GLN A 267 4.92 -10.52 22.30
C GLN A 267 5.23 -11.76 21.45
N ARG A 268 6.37 -11.71 20.75
CA ARG A 268 6.86 -12.83 19.93
C ARG A 268 6.96 -14.12 20.77
N PRO A 269 6.70 -15.31 20.19
CA PRO A 269 7.09 -16.55 20.83
C PRO A 269 8.62 -16.59 20.97
N THR A 270 9.14 -16.45 22.20
CA THR A 270 10.55 -16.70 22.49
C THR A 270 10.79 -18.19 22.41
N GLY A 271 11.31 -18.67 21.29
CA GLY A 271 11.80 -20.04 21.19
C GLY A 271 12.99 -20.23 22.14
N LYS A 272 12.77 -20.98 23.23
CA LYS A 272 13.88 -21.59 23.97
C LYS A 272 14.47 -22.68 23.08
N GLU A 273 15.52 -22.35 22.33
CA GLU A 273 16.37 -23.35 21.73
C GLU A 273 17.25 -23.91 22.85
N ASN A 274 16.89 -25.09 23.38
CA ASN A 274 17.72 -25.84 24.31
C ASN A 274 18.97 -26.34 23.56
N LEU A 275 19.98 -25.47 23.44
CA LEU A 275 21.34 -25.87 23.13
C LEU A 275 22.13 -25.82 24.45
N ASN A 276 22.41 -27.01 24.98
CA ASN A 276 23.42 -27.31 25.99
C ASN A 276 23.77 -26.19 26.97
N GLY A 277 23.09 -26.19 28.12
CA GLY A 277 23.66 -25.83 29.42
C GLY A 277 24.67 -24.68 29.46
N LYS A 278 24.27 -23.47 29.05
CA LYS A 278 24.88 -22.22 29.54
C LYS A 278 23.94 -21.05 29.24
N THR A 279 23.13 -20.70 30.22
CA THR A 279 22.27 -19.52 30.17
C THR A 279 23.15 -18.26 30.16
N LYS A 280 23.31 -17.65 28.99
CA LYS A 280 23.58 -16.21 28.87
C LYS A 280 22.37 -15.58 28.20
N SER A 281 21.61 -14.81 28.98
CA SER A 281 20.64 -13.87 28.44
C SER A 281 21.39 -12.80 27.65
N VAL A 282 21.37 -12.92 26.32
CA VAL A 282 21.76 -11.82 25.46
C VAL A 282 20.49 -11.01 25.20
N ASP A 283 20.37 -9.89 25.91
CA ASP A 283 19.41 -8.84 25.58
C ASP A 283 19.77 -8.27 24.20
N VAL A 284 19.11 -8.79 23.16
CA VAL A 284 19.10 -8.20 21.83
C VAL A 284 17.90 -7.25 21.75
N ASP A 285 17.98 -6.16 22.50
CA ASP A 285 17.20 -4.94 22.28
C ASP A 285 17.99 -3.74 22.82
N LYS A 286 19.09 -3.42 22.14
CA LYS A 286 19.70 -2.09 22.18
C LYS A 286 20.09 -1.70 20.77
N GLU A 287 19.09 -1.33 19.98
CA GLU A 287 19.32 -0.49 18.81
C GLU A 287 18.75 0.92 19.06
N LYS A 288 19.69 1.79 19.44
CA LYS A 288 19.74 3.26 19.25
C LYS A 288 18.86 4.14 20.14
N ASN A 289 19.37 4.38 21.35
CA ASN A 289 19.21 5.68 22.02
C ASN A 289 19.94 6.76 21.20
N VAL A 290 19.18 7.69 20.62
CA VAL A 290 19.66 8.89 19.90
C VAL A 290 20.30 9.94 20.84
N THR A 291 20.37 9.68 22.14
CA THR A 291 20.87 10.63 23.14
C THR A 291 22.40 10.62 23.30
N GLU A 292 23.11 9.59 22.84
CA GLU A 292 24.55 9.45 23.10
C GLU A 292 25.44 10.14 22.05
N VAL A 293 24.98 10.27 20.81
CA VAL A 293 25.71 10.96 19.72
C VAL A 293 25.77 12.48 19.93
N HIS A 294 24.78 13.07 20.62
CA HIS A 294 24.77 14.51 20.86
C HIS A 294 25.79 14.96 21.94
N ASN A 295 26.11 14.07 22.89
CA ASN A 295 27.09 14.34 23.93
C ASN A 295 28.54 14.15 23.46
N THR A 296 28.79 13.24 22.50
CA THR A 296 30.14 13.09 21.92
C THR A 296 30.50 14.24 20.99
N LEU A 297 29.54 14.75 20.20
CA LEU A 297 29.78 15.89 19.30
C LEU A 297 29.97 17.22 20.05
N SER A 298 29.31 17.41 21.19
CA SER A 298 29.51 18.60 22.03
C SER A 298 30.83 18.57 22.82
N ALA A 299 31.33 17.39 23.18
CA ALA A 299 32.65 17.22 23.80
C ALA A 299 33.81 17.46 22.83
N VAL A 300 33.70 17.00 21.57
CA VAL A 300 34.73 17.25 20.53
C VAL A 300 34.78 18.73 20.13
N ARG A 301 33.62 19.41 20.07
CA ARG A 301 33.56 20.85 19.74
C ARG A 301 34.10 21.77 20.85
N LYS A 302 34.11 21.32 22.11
CA LYS A 302 34.75 22.04 23.22
C LYS A 302 36.28 21.83 23.27
N ARG A 303 36.80 20.74 22.71
CA ARG A 303 38.25 20.45 22.68
C ARG A 303 38.99 21.23 21.60
N ASN A 304 38.36 21.46 20.44
CA ASN A 304 38.94 22.25 19.33
C ASN A 304 38.84 23.79 19.49
N LYS A 305 38.37 24.30 20.63
CA LYS A 305 38.37 25.74 20.95
C LYS A 305 39.44 26.14 21.98
N ARG A 306 40.33 25.22 22.38
CA ARG A 306 41.46 25.47 23.30
C ARG A 306 42.79 24.99 22.72
N VAL A 307 43.01 25.26 21.44
CA VAL A 307 44.33 25.26 20.79
C VAL A 307 44.41 26.54 19.98
#